data_AF-A0A7M7SY76-F1
#
_entry.id   AF-A0A7M7SY76-F1
#
_cell.length_a   1.000
_cell.length_b   1.000
_cell.length_c   1.000
_cell.angle_alpha   90.00
_cell.angle_beta   90.00
_cell.angle_gamma   90.00
#
_symmetry.space_group_name_H-M   'P 1'
#
loop_
_entity.id
_entity.type
_entity.pdbx_description
1 polymer ?
#
loop_
_entity_poly.entity_id
_entity_poly.type
_entity_poly.pdbx_seq_one_letter_code
_entity_poly.pdbx_strand_id
1 'polypeptide(L)'
;MCIQGCYLRENDPTASRDLARFLGFLPCLTDLTIKNSDGQYRNLSLLDDFYHELARQASSSKIGKVCIEGCDLRENDPTASRDLARFLCFLPCLTDLTIKNNGDEYVNLYLLEDFYHELARQASSSKIEKMCIQGCYLRENDPTASRDLARFLGFLPCLTDLTIKNSDGQYRNLSLLDDFYHELARQASSSKG
;
A
#
# COMPACT_ATOMS: atom_id res chain seq x y z
N MET A 1 -0.92 -15.63 3.09
CA MET A 1 0.57 -15.74 3.09
C MET A 1 1.15 -14.43 3.61
N CYS A 2 2.20 -14.50 4.41
CA CYS A 2 2.92 -13.33 4.91
C CYS A 2 4.33 -13.32 4.32
N ILE A 3 4.74 -12.19 3.75
CA ILE A 3 6.11 -11.90 3.35
C ILE A 3 6.69 -11.02 4.43
N GLN A 4 7.65 -11.54 5.17
CA GLN A 4 8.29 -10.85 6.28
C GLN A 4 9.77 -11.21 6.34
N GLY A 5 10.62 -10.21 6.59
CA GLY A 5 12.06 -10.42 6.78
C GLY A 5 12.78 -10.99 5.55
N CYS A 6 12.30 -10.68 4.34
CA CYS A 6 13.00 -11.02 3.11
C CYS A 6 14.12 -9.98 2.85
N TYR A 7 15.37 -10.44 2.88
CA TYR A 7 16.55 -9.64 2.56
C TYR A 7 17.07 -10.08 1.21
N LEU A 8 16.58 -9.46 0.14
CA LEU A 8 16.94 -9.88 -1.22
C LEU A 8 17.95 -8.94 -1.89
N ARG A 9 18.33 -7.83 -1.24
CA ARG A 9 19.33 -6.87 -1.76
C ARG A 9 20.73 -7.46 -1.95
N GLU A 10 21.09 -8.46 -1.14
CA GLU A 10 22.37 -9.18 -1.24
C GLU A 10 22.27 -10.47 -2.08
N ASN A 11 21.07 -10.83 -2.52
CA ASN A 11 20.84 -12.02 -3.34
C ASN A 11 21.00 -11.72 -4.83
N ASP A 12 20.96 -12.78 -5.63
CA ASP A 12 20.86 -12.67 -7.08
C ASP A 12 19.71 -11.70 -7.47
N PRO A 13 19.91 -10.78 -8.43
CA PRO A 13 18.90 -9.79 -8.82
C PRO A 13 17.55 -10.39 -9.20
N THR A 14 17.50 -11.67 -9.59
CA THR A 14 16.26 -12.36 -9.96
C THR A 14 15.45 -12.86 -8.77
N ALA A 15 16.03 -12.98 -7.57
CA ALA A 15 15.36 -13.55 -6.40
C ALA A 15 14.08 -12.78 -6.00
N SER A 16 14.13 -11.45 -6.04
CA SER A 16 12.98 -10.58 -5.81
C SER A 16 11.87 -10.81 -6.84
N ARG A 17 12.24 -10.96 -8.11
CA ARG A 17 11.30 -11.19 -9.21
C ARG A 17 10.67 -12.58 -9.14
N ASP A 18 11.46 -13.59 -8.79
CA ASP A 18 10.99 -14.97 -8.71
C ASP A 18 10.08 -15.18 -7.50
N LEU A 19 10.33 -14.47 -6.39
CA LEU A 19 9.36 -14.39 -5.30
C LEU A 19 8.03 -13.83 -5.82
N ALA A 20 8.03 -12.68 -6.49
CA ALA A 20 6.79 -12.08 -7.02
C ALA A 20 6.05 -13.01 -8.00
N ARG A 21 6.78 -13.70 -8.89
CA ARG A 21 6.22 -14.74 -9.77
C ARG A 21 5.57 -15.86 -8.98
N PHE A 22 6.28 -16.38 -7.98
CA PHE A 22 5.77 -17.45 -7.13
C PHE A 22 4.44 -17.04 -6.48
N LEU A 23 4.34 -15.82 -5.95
CA LEU A 23 3.08 -15.30 -5.38
C LEU A 23 1.95 -15.28 -6.41
N GLY A 24 2.24 -14.79 -7.63
CA GLY A 24 1.27 -14.71 -8.72
C GLY A 24 0.76 -16.07 -9.22
N PHE A 25 1.58 -17.13 -9.10
CA PHE A 25 1.21 -18.48 -9.53
C PHE A 25 0.48 -19.30 -8.48
N LEU A 26 0.35 -18.83 -7.24
CA LEU A 26 -0.34 -19.59 -6.20
C LEU A 26 -1.86 -19.55 -6.41
N PRO A 27 -2.49 -20.65 -6.87
CA PRO A 27 -3.89 -20.64 -7.31
C PRO A 27 -4.89 -20.46 -6.17
N CYS A 28 -4.43 -20.59 -4.92
CA CYS A 28 -5.21 -20.51 -3.68
C CYS A 28 -4.79 -19.31 -2.81
N LEU A 29 -3.94 -18.41 -3.31
CA LEU A 29 -3.55 -17.24 -2.55
C LEU A 29 -4.67 -16.20 -2.55
N THR A 30 -5.37 -16.10 -1.43
CA THR A 30 -6.47 -15.14 -1.21
C THR A 30 -6.07 -13.96 -0.32
N ASP A 31 -5.06 -14.15 0.52
CA ASP A 31 -4.64 -13.18 1.54
C ASP A 31 -3.14 -12.96 1.44
N LEU A 32 -2.72 -11.72 1.25
CA LEU A 32 -1.32 -11.32 1.16
C LEU A 32 -0.98 -10.25 2.20
N THR A 33 -0.02 -10.56 3.06
CA THR A 33 0.60 -9.56 3.94
C THR A 33 2.01 -9.26 3.45
N ILE A 34 2.30 -8.00 3.16
CA ILE A 34 3.65 -7.49 2.92
C ILE A 34 4.05 -6.72 4.17
N LYS A 35 4.90 -7.33 4.98
CA LYS A 35 5.27 -6.82 6.30
C LYS A 35 6.79 -6.68 6.41
N ASN A 36 7.23 -5.54 6.93
CA ASN A 36 8.62 -5.36 7.30
C ASN A 36 9.00 -6.19 8.55
N SER A 37 10.26 -6.62 8.68
CA SER A 37 10.65 -7.49 9.78
C SER A 37 10.48 -6.79 11.14
N ASP A 38 10.19 -7.58 12.18
CA ASP A 38 10.04 -7.07 13.53
C ASP A 38 11.45 -6.98 14.16
N GLY A 39 12.01 -5.77 14.27
CA GLY A 39 13.28 -5.54 14.97
C GLY A 39 14.21 -4.46 14.39
N GLN A 40 15.15 -4.00 15.21
CA GLN A 40 15.98 -2.81 14.97
C GLN A 40 16.97 -2.88 13.79
N TYR A 41 17.21 -4.06 13.21
CA TYR A 41 18.40 -4.28 12.38
C TYR A 41 18.14 -4.73 10.96
N ARG A 42 16.88 -4.95 10.56
CA ARG A 42 16.65 -5.64 9.29
C ARG A 42 15.35 -5.22 8.59
N ASN A 43 15.46 -4.22 7.72
CA ASN A 43 14.33 -3.83 6.87
C ASN A 43 14.10 -4.87 5.76
N LEU A 44 12.83 -5.19 5.48
CA LEU A 44 12.36 -5.87 4.28
C LEU A 44 12.93 -5.12 3.09
N SER A 45 13.86 -5.77 2.40
CA SER A 45 14.60 -5.17 1.30
C SER A 45 14.27 -5.93 0.04
N LEU A 46 13.08 -5.62 -0.47
CA LEU A 46 12.60 -6.07 -1.77
C LEU A 46 13.07 -5.07 -2.82
N LEU A 47 13.71 -5.58 -3.87
CA LEU A 47 14.16 -4.76 -4.99
C LEU A 47 12.98 -4.32 -5.86
N ASP A 48 13.17 -3.29 -6.67
CA ASP A 48 12.12 -2.71 -7.53
C ASP A 48 11.46 -3.77 -8.43
N ASP A 49 12.25 -4.72 -8.92
CA ASP A 49 11.82 -5.89 -9.71
C ASP A 49 10.71 -6.73 -9.04
N PHE A 50 10.68 -6.78 -7.70
CA PHE A 50 9.60 -7.45 -6.98
C PHE A 50 8.26 -6.74 -7.24
N TYR A 51 8.23 -5.41 -7.14
CA TYR A 51 7.03 -4.61 -7.30
C TYR A 51 6.58 -4.57 -8.76
N HIS A 52 7.53 -4.45 -9.70
CA HIS A 52 7.26 -4.53 -11.15
C HIS A 52 6.58 -5.84 -11.53
N GLU A 53 7.12 -6.96 -11.05
CA GLU A 53 6.55 -8.28 -11.36
C GLU A 53 5.24 -8.53 -10.63
N LEU A 54 5.09 -8.07 -9.37
CA LEU A 54 3.81 -8.12 -8.65
C LEU A 54 2.70 -7.43 -9.46
N ALA A 55 2.95 -6.20 -9.93
CA ALA A 55 1.99 -5.45 -10.73
C ALA A 55 1.60 -6.21 -12.01
N ARG A 56 2.57 -6.87 -12.67
CA ARG A 56 2.33 -7.68 -13.87
C ARG A 56 1.41 -8.87 -13.61
N GLN A 57 1.46 -9.44 -12.41
CA GLN A 57 0.67 -10.62 -11.99
C GLN A 57 -0.70 -10.27 -11.40
N ALA A 58 -0.98 -8.99 -11.16
CA ALA A 58 -2.18 -8.54 -10.43
C ALA A 58 -3.49 -9.04 -11.06
N SER A 59 -3.64 -8.87 -12.38
CA SER A 59 -4.89 -9.15 -13.11
C SER A 59 -5.29 -10.64 -13.12
N SER A 60 -4.35 -11.56 -12.91
CA SER A 60 -4.59 -13.00 -12.84
C SER A 60 -4.70 -13.55 -11.42
N SER A 61 -4.48 -12.70 -10.41
CA SER A 61 -4.46 -13.10 -9.02
C SER A 61 -5.87 -13.20 -8.43
N LYS A 62 -6.03 -14.07 -7.43
CA LYS A 62 -7.28 -14.25 -6.66
C LYS A 62 -7.21 -13.62 -5.27
N ILE A 63 -6.21 -12.77 -5.03
CA ILE A 63 -6.04 -12.10 -3.75
C ILE A 63 -7.25 -11.19 -3.50
N GLY A 64 -7.97 -11.47 -2.42
CA GLY A 64 -9.08 -10.68 -1.94
C GLY A 64 -8.73 -9.77 -0.76
N LYS A 65 -7.63 -10.06 -0.06
CA LYS A 65 -7.19 -9.27 1.09
C LYS A 65 -5.71 -8.94 1.02
N VAL A 66 -5.38 -7.66 1.18
CA VAL A 66 -3.99 -7.20 1.26
C VAL A 66 -3.75 -6.40 2.54
N CYS A 67 -2.67 -6.71 3.23
CA CYS A 67 -2.16 -5.93 4.36
C CYS A 67 -0.73 -5.48 4.07
N ILE A 68 -0.50 -4.17 4.05
CA ILE A 68 0.83 -3.55 3.97
C ILE A 68 1.18 -3.03 5.36
N GLU A 69 2.27 -3.54 5.95
CA GLU A 69 2.66 -3.24 7.32
C GLU A 69 4.13 -2.82 7.41
N GLY A 70 4.36 -1.55 7.78
CA GLY A 70 5.73 -1.02 8.00
C GLY A 70 6.63 -1.05 6.77
N CYS A 71 6.07 -1.10 5.56
CA CYS A 71 6.81 -1.10 4.30
C CYS A 71 7.51 0.25 4.10
N ASP A 72 8.83 0.25 3.92
CA ASP A 72 9.63 1.45 3.66
C ASP A 72 10.23 1.36 2.25
N LEU A 73 9.80 2.25 1.36
CA LEU A 73 10.24 2.34 -0.04
C LEU A 73 11.13 3.55 -0.31
N ARG A 74 11.71 4.21 0.71
CA ARG A 74 12.59 5.38 0.51
C ARG A 74 13.79 5.11 -0.40
N GLU A 75 14.29 3.89 -0.37
CA GLU A 75 15.49 3.45 -1.11
C GLU A 75 15.16 2.81 -2.46
N ASN A 76 13.86 2.72 -2.80
CA ASN A 76 13.37 2.15 -4.05
C ASN A 76 13.13 3.25 -5.09
N ASP A 77 13.11 2.85 -6.37
CA ASP A 77 12.72 3.78 -7.42
C ASP A 77 11.23 4.19 -7.28
N PRO A 78 10.87 5.42 -7.69
CA PRO A 78 9.47 5.88 -7.72
C PRO A 78 8.50 4.91 -8.43
N THR A 79 9.01 4.20 -9.44
CA THR A 79 8.27 3.19 -10.19
C THR A 79 7.85 1.99 -9.34
N ALA A 80 8.61 1.62 -8.31
CA ALA A 80 8.25 0.53 -7.39
C ALA A 80 7.02 0.88 -6.54
N SER A 81 6.97 2.11 -6.01
CA SER A 81 5.80 2.66 -5.31
C SER A 81 4.58 2.72 -6.23
N ARG A 82 4.77 3.18 -7.47
CA ARG A 82 3.71 3.19 -8.48
C ARG A 82 3.17 1.79 -8.80
N ASP A 83 4.06 0.81 -8.94
CA ASP A 83 3.68 -0.55 -9.28
C ASP A 83 3.03 -1.29 -8.12
N LEU A 84 3.40 -0.98 -6.87
CA LEU A 84 2.64 -1.42 -5.71
C LEU A 84 1.20 -0.90 -5.74
N ALA A 85 0.99 0.38 -6.08
CA ALA A 85 -0.36 0.94 -6.23
C ALA A 85 -1.15 0.27 -7.39
N ARG A 86 -0.50 0.02 -8.54
CA ARG A 86 -1.12 -0.72 -9.65
C ARG A 86 -1.50 -2.13 -9.25
N PHE A 87 -0.62 -2.83 -8.54
CA PHE A 87 -0.91 -4.15 -8.03
C PHE A 87 -2.22 -4.14 -7.24
N LEU A 88 -2.36 -3.24 -6.26
CA LEU A 88 -3.57 -3.13 -5.45
C LEU A 88 -4.82 -2.84 -6.30
N CYS A 89 -4.78 -1.84 -7.18
CA CYS A 89 -5.95 -1.44 -7.96
C CYS A 89 -6.35 -2.44 -9.07
N PHE A 90 -5.41 -3.27 -9.53
CA PHE A 90 -5.65 -4.25 -10.60
C PHE A 90 -5.90 -5.67 -10.11
N LEU A 91 -5.91 -5.90 -8.80
CA LEU A 91 -6.40 -7.15 -8.23
C LEU A 91 -7.93 -7.25 -8.45
N PRO A 92 -8.41 -8.20 -9.28
CA PRO A 92 -9.83 -8.27 -9.64
C PRO A 92 -10.74 -8.68 -8.47
N CYS A 93 -10.16 -9.29 -7.44
CA CYS A 93 -10.87 -9.81 -6.28
C CYS A 93 -10.63 -9.00 -4.99
N LEU A 94 -9.81 -7.94 -5.01
CA LEU A 94 -9.43 -7.22 -3.80
C LEU A 94 -10.64 -6.47 -3.20
N THR A 95 -11.09 -6.92 -2.04
CA THR A 95 -12.17 -6.31 -1.26
C THR A 95 -11.67 -5.66 0.02
N ASP A 96 -10.59 -6.17 0.62
CA ASP A 96 -10.08 -5.70 1.91
C ASP A 96 -8.64 -5.20 1.76
N LEU A 97 -8.42 -3.90 2.02
CA LEU A 97 -7.10 -3.28 2.01
C LEU A 97 -6.77 -2.68 3.37
N THR A 98 -5.68 -3.12 3.98
CA THR A 98 -5.10 -2.50 5.18
C THR A 98 -3.73 -1.94 4.87
N ILE A 99 -3.52 -0.66 5.18
CA ILE A 99 -2.22 0.01 5.14
C ILE A 99 -1.95 0.52 6.56
N LYS A 100 -0.96 -0.07 7.22
CA LYS A 100 -0.64 0.26 8.61
C LYS A 100 0.84 0.40 8.86
N ASN A 101 1.19 1.24 9.82
CA ASN A 101 2.52 1.19 10.41
C ASN A 101 2.66 -0.06 11.31
N ASN A 102 3.89 -0.58 11.48
CA ASN A 102 4.15 -1.78 12.30
C ASN A 102 4.10 -1.50 13.81
N GLY A 103 4.00 -0.23 14.22
CA GLY A 103 3.98 0.18 15.64
C GLY A 103 5.34 0.10 16.33
N ASP A 104 6.37 -0.38 15.64
CA ASP A 104 7.78 -0.39 16.05
C ASP A 104 8.38 1.02 15.91
N GLU A 105 9.24 1.42 16.85
CA GLU A 105 9.96 2.70 16.83
C GLU A 105 10.93 2.82 15.65
N TYR A 106 11.51 1.69 15.23
CA TYR A 106 12.61 1.65 14.26
C TYR A 106 12.14 1.42 12.82
N VAL A 107 10.92 0.92 12.65
CA VAL A 107 10.38 0.54 11.34
C VAL A 107 9.16 1.37 11.03
N ASN A 108 9.26 2.21 10.01
CA ASN A 108 8.21 3.14 9.62
C ASN A 108 7.65 2.80 8.24
N LEU A 109 6.32 2.79 8.13
CA LEU A 109 5.65 2.81 6.84
C LEU A 109 6.05 4.11 6.10
N TYR A 110 6.68 3.96 4.94
CA TYR A 110 6.97 5.03 4.01
C TYR A 110 6.75 4.55 2.57
N LEU A 111 5.82 5.21 1.87
CA LEU A 111 5.55 4.98 0.46
C LEU A 111 5.78 6.32 -0.26
N LEU A 112 6.42 6.29 -1.44
CA LEU A 112 6.69 7.50 -2.21
C LEU A 112 5.37 8.10 -2.73
N GLU A 113 5.35 9.40 -3.03
CA GLU A 113 4.18 10.12 -3.51
C GLU A 113 3.52 9.46 -4.74
N ASP A 114 4.33 8.87 -5.62
CA ASP A 114 3.88 8.07 -6.77
C ASP A 114 2.90 6.95 -6.43
N PHE A 115 3.02 6.37 -5.23
CA PHE A 115 2.05 5.40 -4.74
C PHE A 115 0.65 6.04 -4.63
N TYR A 116 0.56 7.21 -3.99
CA TYR A 116 -0.71 7.89 -3.76
C TYR A 116 -1.29 8.49 -5.05
N HIS A 117 -0.45 9.07 -5.90
CA HIS A 117 -0.88 9.57 -7.22
C HIS A 117 -1.50 8.46 -8.07
N GLU A 118 -0.85 7.29 -8.13
CA GLU A 118 -1.32 6.17 -8.92
C GLU A 118 -2.56 5.50 -8.31
N LEU A 119 -2.64 5.41 -6.96
CA LEU A 119 -3.88 5.00 -6.30
C LEU A 119 -5.04 5.89 -6.73
N ALA A 120 -4.91 7.21 -6.59
CA ALA A 120 -5.96 8.16 -6.96
C ALA A 120 -6.36 8.02 -8.44
N ARG A 121 -5.38 7.80 -9.32
CA ARG A 121 -5.62 7.65 -10.77
C ARG A 121 -6.40 6.38 -11.12
N GLN A 122 -6.22 5.30 -10.37
CA GLN A 122 -6.77 3.97 -10.67
C GLN A 122 -7.99 3.60 -9.81
N ALA A 123 -8.30 4.43 -8.82
CA ALA A 123 -9.34 4.22 -7.81
C ALA A 123 -10.68 3.69 -8.37
N SER A 124 -11.15 4.28 -9.47
CA SER A 124 -12.46 3.98 -10.07
C SER A 124 -12.59 2.57 -10.63
N SER A 125 -11.46 1.89 -10.89
CA SER A 125 -11.43 0.50 -11.35
C SER A 125 -11.41 -0.52 -10.21
N SER A 126 -11.10 -0.07 -9.00
CA SER A 126 -10.92 -0.93 -7.83
C SER A 126 -12.25 -1.43 -7.27
N LYS A 127 -12.19 -2.60 -6.62
CA LYS A 127 -13.31 -3.27 -5.94
C LYS A 127 -13.19 -3.28 -4.42
N ILE A 128 -12.30 -2.46 -3.87
CA ILE A 128 -12.10 -2.36 -2.42
C ILE A 128 -13.41 -1.92 -1.75
N GLU A 129 -13.87 -2.75 -0.83
CA GLU A 129 -15.06 -2.53 -0.01
C GLU A 129 -14.69 -2.03 1.39
N LYS A 130 -13.56 -2.52 1.92
CA LYS A 130 -13.08 -2.22 3.27
C LYS A 130 -11.68 -1.69 3.20
N MET A 131 -11.48 -0.50 3.75
CA MET A 131 -10.16 0.12 3.84
C MET A 131 -9.83 0.51 5.29
N CYS A 132 -8.65 0.10 5.74
CA CYS A 132 -8.08 0.51 7.03
C CYS A 132 -6.75 1.23 6.81
N ILE A 133 -6.66 2.46 7.28
CA ILE A 133 -5.43 3.27 7.28
C ILE A 133 -5.03 3.53 8.73
N GLN A 134 -3.84 3.09 9.12
CA GLN A 134 -3.37 3.21 10.49
C GLN A 134 -1.94 3.75 10.57
N GLY A 135 -1.76 4.90 11.24
CA GLY A 135 -0.42 5.44 11.48
C GLY A 135 0.35 5.83 10.22
N CYS A 136 -0.37 6.23 9.16
CA CYS A 136 0.24 6.72 7.93
C CYS A 136 0.81 8.13 8.14
N TYR A 137 2.08 8.33 7.78
CA TYR A 137 2.79 9.59 7.98
C TYR A 137 3.20 10.19 6.62
N LEU A 138 2.49 11.23 6.17
CA LEU A 138 2.65 11.81 4.83
C LEU A 138 3.43 13.14 4.82
N ARG A 139 3.96 13.61 5.96
CA ARG A 139 4.64 14.92 6.02
C ARG A 139 5.94 14.98 5.22
N GLU A 140 6.55 13.84 4.97
CA GLU A 140 7.79 13.74 4.19
C GLU A 140 7.51 13.62 2.68
N ASN A 141 6.27 13.31 2.28
CA ASN A 141 5.85 13.36 0.89
C ASN A 141 5.56 14.81 0.47
N ASP A 142 5.45 15.04 -0.83
CA ASP A 142 4.91 16.30 -1.31
C ASP A 142 3.44 16.48 -0.85
N PRO A 143 2.94 17.72 -0.73
CA PRO A 143 1.60 18.00 -0.22
C PRO A 143 0.47 17.28 -0.97
N THR A 144 0.66 16.97 -2.25
CA THR A 144 -0.37 16.34 -3.08
C THR A 144 -0.60 14.86 -2.76
N ALA A 145 0.35 14.17 -2.12
CA ALA A 145 0.17 12.78 -1.67
C ALA A 145 -1.01 12.63 -0.69
N SER A 146 -1.12 13.58 0.25
CA SER A 146 -2.23 13.69 1.21
C SER A 146 -3.57 13.85 0.49
N ARG A 147 -3.63 14.78 -0.47
CA ARG A 147 -4.82 15.01 -1.30
C ARG A 147 -5.19 13.81 -2.17
N ASP A 148 -4.21 13.12 -2.72
CA ASP A 148 -4.44 11.98 -3.60
C ASP A 148 -4.89 10.75 -2.84
N LEU A 149 -4.44 10.55 -1.60
CA LEU A 149 -5.05 9.57 -0.71
C LEU A 149 -6.53 9.87 -0.45
N ALA A 150 -6.90 11.15 -0.23
CA ALA A 150 -8.30 11.55 -0.09
C ALA A 150 -9.11 11.33 -1.38
N ARG A 151 -8.53 11.61 -2.56
CA ARG A 151 -9.16 11.34 -3.86
C ARG A 151 -9.37 9.85 -4.08
N PHE A 152 -8.36 9.04 -3.78
CA PHE A 152 -8.46 7.59 -3.86
C PHE A 152 -9.67 7.10 -3.08
N LEU A 153 -9.78 7.48 -1.80
CA LEU A 153 -10.92 7.14 -0.95
C LEU A 153 -12.26 7.60 -1.54
N GLY A 154 -12.33 8.82 -2.05
CA GLY A 154 -13.54 9.38 -2.64
C GLY A 154 -13.94 8.77 -4.00
N PHE A 155 -13.00 8.13 -4.70
CA PHE A 155 -13.21 7.53 -6.02
C PHE A 155 -13.38 6.01 -5.98
N LEU A 156 -13.26 5.36 -4.81
CA LEU A 156 -13.55 3.94 -4.65
C LEU A 156 -15.06 3.70 -4.78
N PRO A 157 -15.53 3.03 -5.85
CA PRO A 157 -16.98 2.91 -6.10
C PRO A 157 -17.69 1.92 -5.16
N CYS A 158 -16.93 1.04 -4.50
CA CYS A 158 -17.46 -0.04 -3.65
C CYS A 158 -17.14 0.14 -2.16
N LEU A 159 -16.46 1.23 -1.77
CA LEU A 159 -16.04 1.45 -0.39
C LEU A 159 -17.26 1.63 0.52
N THR A 160 -17.43 0.72 1.47
CA THR A 160 -18.53 0.71 2.44
C THR A 160 -18.04 0.84 3.88
N ASP A 161 -16.82 0.35 4.16
CA ASP A 161 -16.19 0.45 5.47
C ASP A 161 -14.85 1.18 5.36
N LEU A 162 -14.72 2.32 6.04
CA LEU A 162 -13.48 3.08 6.14
C LEU A 162 -13.09 3.26 7.61
N THR A 163 -11.90 2.77 7.96
CA THR A 163 -11.28 3.03 9.27
C THR A 163 -10.01 3.84 9.07
N ILE A 164 -9.94 4.99 9.74
CA ILE A 164 -8.74 5.83 9.79
C ILE A 164 -8.42 6.03 11.28
N LYS A 165 -7.24 5.58 11.72
CA LYS A 165 -6.83 5.70 13.13
C LYS A 165 -5.33 5.94 13.29
N ASN A 166 -4.94 6.40 14.48
CA ASN A 166 -3.53 6.48 14.87
C ASN A 166 -2.90 5.09 14.97
N SER A 167 -1.58 5.01 14.86
CA SER A 167 -0.85 3.78 15.19
C SER A 167 -1.08 3.45 16.67
N ASP A 168 -1.09 2.16 17.01
CA ASP A 168 -1.25 1.71 18.40
C ASP A 168 0.05 1.91 19.22
N GLY A 169 1.12 2.46 18.63
CA GLY A 169 2.43 2.71 19.23
C GLY A 169 2.74 4.19 19.47
N GLN A 170 3.70 4.49 20.35
CA GLN A 170 3.99 5.88 20.77
C GLN A 170 4.73 6.73 19.73
N TYR A 171 5.25 6.13 18.66
CA TYR A 171 6.38 6.73 17.93
C TYR A 171 6.04 7.50 16.66
N ARG A 172 4.91 7.24 15.98
CA ARG A 172 4.41 8.09 14.87
C ARG A 172 2.90 7.97 14.71
N ASN A 173 2.20 9.04 15.08
CA ASN A 173 0.76 9.16 14.85
C ASN A 173 0.44 9.34 13.38
N LEU A 174 -0.82 9.04 13.03
CA LEU A 174 -1.37 9.40 11.73
C LEU A 174 -1.19 10.91 11.53
N SER A 175 -0.51 11.30 10.46
CA SER A 175 -0.32 12.71 10.11
C SER A 175 -0.78 12.93 8.69
N LEU A 176 -2.09 13.08 8.54
CA LEU A 176 -2.73 13.58 7.32
C LEU A 176 -2.75 15.11 7.41
N LEU A 177 -2.45 15.77 6.30
CA LEU A 177 -2.43 17.24 6.22
C LEU A 177 -3.86 17.78 6.07
N ASP A 178 -4.10 19.06 6.36
CA ASP A 178 -5.44 19.67 6.29
C ASP A 178 -6.11 19.48 4.93
N ASP A 179 -5.32 19.46 3.86
CA ASP A 179 -5.79 19.24 2.50
C ASP A 179 -6.39 17.84 2.25
N PHE A 180 -6.02 16.82 3.05
CA PHE A 180 -6.68 15.52 3.06
C PHE A 180 -8.15 15.67 3.44
N TYR A 181 -8.41 16.34 4.57
CA TYR A 181 -9.76 16.49 5.10
C TYR A 181 -10.62 17.38 4.21
N HIS A 182 -10.05 18.45 3.66
CA HIS A 182 -10.74 19.30 2.70
C HIS A 182 -11.12 18.56 1.42
N GLU A 183 -10.20 17.76 0.87
CA GLU A 183 -10.49 16.99 -0.34
C GLU A 183 -11.50 15.87 -0.07
N LEU A 184 -11.40 15.14 1.05
CA LEU A 184 -12.41 14.15 1.43
C LEU A 184 -13.81 14.78 1.53
N ALA A 185 -13.93 15.94 2.16
CA ALA A 185 -15.20 16.66 2.26
C ALA A 185 -15.74 17.05 0.87
N ARG A 186 -14.84 17.45 -0.05
CA ARG A 186 -15.20 17.77 -1.44
C ARG A 186 -15.74 16.56 -2.18
N GLN A 187 -15.09 15.41 -2.04
CA GLN A 187 -15.53 14.15 -2.66
C GLN A 187 -16.90 13.72 -2.13
N ALA A 188 -17.08 13.73 -0.81
CA ALA A 188 -18.36 13.39 -0.18
C ALA A 188 -19.51 14.33 -0.60
N SER A 189 -19.20 15.60 -0.88
CA SER A 189 -20.19 16.57 -1.37
C SER A 189 -20.56 16.32 -2.84
N SER A 190 -19.64 15.78 -3.64
CA SER A 190 -19.85 15.47 -5.06
C SER A 190 -20.60 14.15 -5.28
N SER A 191 -20.63 13.24 -4.30
CA SER A 191 -21.36 11.96 -4.37
C SER A 191 -22.87 12.10 -4.17
N LYS A 192 -23.37 13.31 -3.89
CA LYS A 192 -24.81 13.63 -3.88
C LYS A 192 -25.24 14.08 -5.28
N GLY A 193 -25.43 13.14 -6.20
CA GLY A 193 -25.90 13.37 -7.56
C GLY A 193 -26.54 12.13 -8.14
#